data_AF-A0A3B9W6V6-F1
#
_entry.id   AF-A0A3B9W6V6-F1
#
_cell.length_a   1.000
_cell.length_b   1.000
_cell.length_c   1.000
_cell.angle_alpha   90.00
_cell.angle_beta   90.00
_cell.angle_gamma   90.00
#
_symmetry.space_group_name_H-M   'P 1'
#
loop_
_entity.id
_entity.type
_entity.pdbx_description
1 polymer ?
#
loop_
_entity_poly.entity_id
_entity_poly.type
_entity_poly.pdbx_seq_one_letter_code
_entity_poly.pdbx_strand_id
1 'polypeptide(L)'
;MTQLSSSHSQFGVKNAALSQFMSKVYTWMTLGILLSGLVAFIINSHAGLQAAILSNPVVFNTLLIAQLICVLTFVFIQQRCSVKTSILLYLAYSALTGVTFAAIFLIYTQQSIASAFLATSGSFLGLSLYGYTTQRDLGPIGTFCF
;
A
#
# COMPACT_ATOMS: atom_id res chain seq x y z
N MET A 1 41.39 7.82 -23.17
CA MET A 1 40.10 8.55 -23.05
C MET A 1 38.85 7.65 -23.14
N THR A 2 38.97 6.32 -23.30
CA THR A 2 37.84 5.39 -23.45
C THR A 2 37.27 4.81 -22.14
N GLN A 3 37.88 5.09 -20.98
CA GLN A 3 37.51 4.49 -19.68
C GLN A 3 36.56 5.37 -18.83
N LEU A 4 36.26 6.62 -19.24
CA LEU A 4 35.38 7.55 -18.50
C LEU A 4 33.92 7.56 -18.99
N SER A 5 33.63 6.98 -20.17
CA SER A 5 32.28 6.95 -20.76
C SER A 5 31.43 5.75 -20.28
N SER A 6 32.07 4.66 -19.87
CA SER A 6 31.38 3.45 -19.40
C SER A 6 30.82 3.56 -17.97
N SER A 7 31.37 4.42 -17.11
CA SER A 7 30.86 4.62 -15.75
C SER A 7 29.55 5.41 -15.76
N HIS A 8 29.47 6.54 -16.45
CA HIS A 8 28.26 7.40 -16.53
C HIS A 8 27.05 6.68 -17.12
N SER A 9 27.24 5.83 -18.14
CA SER A 9 26.15 5.02 -18.71
C SER A 9 25.68 3.92 -17.75
N GLN A 10 26.57 3.31 -16.96
CA GLN A 10 26.19 2.32 -15.96
C GLN A 10 25.40 2.92 -14.78
N PHE A 11 25.74 4.15 -14.35
CA PHE A 11 24.98 4.89 -13.33
C PHE A 11 23.58 5.27 -13.83
N GLY A 12 23.46 5.78 -15.06
CA GLY A 12 22.16 6.11 -15.65
C GLY A 12 21.22 4.91 -15.80
N VAL A 13 21.73 3.75 -16.24
CA VAL A 13 20.94 2.51 -16.39
C VAL A 13 20.49 1.94 -15.03
N LYS A 14 21.35 1.97 -14.01
CA LYS A 14 20.97 1.56 -12.65
C LYS A 14 19.88 2.44 -12.06
N ASN A 15 19.98 3.76 -12.24
CA ASN A 15 18.98 4.71 -11.74
C ASN A 15 17.63 4.54 -12.44
N ALA A 16 17.63 4.33 -13.77
CA ALA A 16 16.40 4.06 -14.53
C ALA A 16 15.74 2.72 -14.17
N ALA A 17 16.54 1.68 -13.89
CA ALA A 17 16.01 0.40 -13.42
C ALA A 17 15.40 0.49 -12.01
N LEU A 18 16.04 1.26 -11.11
CA LEU A 18 15.51 1.53 -9.77
C LEU A 18 14.24 2.36 -9.81
N SER A 19 14.17 3.42 -10.63
CA SER A 19 12.97 4.25 -10.77
C SER A 19 11.78 3.44 -11.31
N GLN A 20 12.00 2.57 -12.30
CA GLN A 20 10.98 1.64 -12.80
C GLN A 20 10.54 0.63 -11.74
N PHE A 21 11.48 0.09 -10.96
CA PHE A 21 11.15 -0.83 -9.88
C PHE A 21 10.27 -0.15 -8.83
N MET A 22 10.65 1.05 -8.38
CA MET A 22 9.88 1.81 -7.39
C MET A 22 8.50 2.20 -7.91
N SER A 23 8.40 2.62 -9.18
CA SER A 23 7.10 2.95 -9.81
C SER A 23 6.14 1.74 -9.79
N LYS A 24 6.65 0.53 -10.02
CA LYS A 24 5.85 -0.69 -9.89
C LYS A 24 5.41 -0.93 -8.46
N VAL A 25 6.30 -0.75 -7.48
CA VAL A 25 5.97 -0.90 -6.05
C VAL A 25 4.87 0.09 -5.64
N TYR A 26 4.98 1.36 -6.02
CA TYR A 26 3.96 2.37 -5.71
C TYR A 26 2.59 2.05 -6.34
N THR A 27 2.58 1.50 -7.56
CA THR A 27 1.34 1.06 -8.21
C THR A 27 0.67 -0.07 -7.43
N TRP A 28 1.44 -1.09 -7.04
CA TRP A 28 0.93 -2.19 -6.21
C TRP A 28 0.45 -1.71 -4.83
N MET A 29 1.14 -0.75 -4.25
CA MET A 29 0.78 -0.17 -2.96
C MET A 29 -0.53 0.65 -3.03
N THR A 30 -0.71 1.40 -4.12
CA THR A 30 -1.96 2.12 -4.42
C THR A 30 -3.13 1.15 -4.56
N LEU A 31 -2.93 0.03 -5.27
CA LEU A 31 -3.94 -1.02 -5.39
C LEU A 31 -4.33 -1.62 -4.04
N GLY A 32 -3.37 -1.83 -3.13
CA GLY A 32 -3.68 -2.29 -1.78
C GLY A 32 -4.52 -1.28 -1.00
N ILE A 33 -4.17 0.00 -1.04
CA ILE A 33 -4.97 1.07 -0.39
C ILE A 33 -6.41 1.08 -0.93
N LEU A 34 -6.57 1.00 -2.25
CA LEU A 34 -7.89 0.92 -2.90
C LEU A 34 -8.67 -0.31 -2.45
N LEU A 35 -8.03 -1.48 -2.40
CA LEU A 35 -8.65 -2.72 -1.93
C LEU A 35 -9.11 -2.59 -0.47
N SER A 36 -8.26 -2.05 0.41
CA SER A 36 -8.60 -1.87 1.83
C SER A 36 -9.81 -0.95 2.01
N GLY A 37 -9.85 0.17 1.28
CA GLY A 37 -11.00 1.08 1.31
C GLY A 37 -12.28 0.44 0.78
N LEU A 38 -12.19 -0.35 -0.28
CA LEU A 38 -13.31 -1.06 -0.87
C LEU A 38 -13.88 -2.12 0.09
N VAL A 39 -13.00 -2.91 0.73
CA VAL A 39 -13.43 -3.89 1.75
C VAL A 39 -14.10 -3.20 2.94
N ALA A 40 -13.54 -2.09 3.42
CA ALA A 40 -14.14 -1.33 4.51
C ALA A 40 -15.54 -0.79 4.14
N PHE A 41 -15.69 -0.30 2.89
CA PHE A 41 -16.98 0.16 2.36
C PHE A 41 -18.02 -0.97 2.26
N ILE A 42 -17.62 -2.17 1.82
CA ILE A 42 -18.51 -3.34 1.75
C ILE A 42 -19.04 -3.70 3.14
N ILE A 43 -18.18 -3.72 4.16
CA ILE A 43 -18.58 -4.05 5.54
C ILE A 43 -19.56 -3.01 6.07
N ASN A 44 -19.27 -1.73 5.87
CA ASN A 44 -20.17 -0.65 6.29
C ASN A 44 -21.53 -0.69 5.57
N SER A 45 -21.57 -1.17 4.32
CA SER A 45 -22.83 -1.30 3.56
C SER A 45 -23.73 -2.43 4.08
N HIS A 46 -23.18 -3.38 4.84
CA HIS A 46 -23.92 -4.53 5.36
C HIS A 46 -23.99 -4.48 6.90
N ALA A 47 -25.10 -3.91 7.42
CA ALA A 47 -25.30 -3.74 8.87
C ALA A 47 -25.15 -5.04 9.68
N GLY A 48 -25.57 -6.20 9.13
CA GLY A 48 -25.40 -7.49 9.80
C GLY A 48 -23.94 -7.93 9.92
N LEU A 49 -23.12 -7.66 8.90
CA LEU A 49 -21.69 -7.96 8.88
C LEU A 49 -20.92 -7.00 9.81
N GLN A 50 -21.29 -5.72 9.76
CA GLN A 50 -20.75 -4.69 10.64
C GLN A 50 -21.00 -5.02 12.11
N ALA A 51 -22.23 -5.39 12.48
CA ALA A 51 -22.56 -5.80 13.84
C ALA A 51 -21.84 -7.08 14.24
N ALA A 52 -21.85 -8.13 13.42
CA ALA A 52 -21.21 -9.40 13.76
C ALA A 52 -19.70 -9.27 14.01
N ILE A 53 -19.01 -8.41 13.26
CA ILE A 53 -17.55 -8.26 13.33
C ILE A 53 -17.14 -7.20 14.37
N LEU A 54 -17.82 -6.05 14.39
CA LEU A 54 -17.36 -4.88 15.17
C LEU A 54 -18.06 -4.74 16.51
N SER A 55 -19.28 -5.27 16.69
CA SER A 55 -19.97 -5.21 18.00
C SER A 55 -19.45 -6.26 18.98
N ASN A 56 -18.80 -7.31 18.48
CA ASN A 56 -18.29 -8.38 19.31
C ASN A 56 -16.80 -8.14 19.63
N PRO A 57 -16.45 -7.75 20.87
CA PRO A 57 -15.07 -7.39 21.23
C PRO A 57 -14.11 -8.55 21.09
N VAL A 58 -14.60 -9.80 21.22
CA VAL A 58 -13.78 -11.01 21.03
C VAL A 58 -13.37 -11.13 19.56
N VAL A 59 -14.33 -11.01 18.63
CA VAL A 59 -14.06 -11.11 17.18
C VAL A 59 -13.11 -10.00 16.72
N PHE A 60 -13.33 -8.76 17.19
CA PHE A 60 -12.47 -7.64 16.87
C PHE A 60 -11.04 -7.83 17.40
N ASN A 61 -10.87 -8.30 18.64
CA ASN A 61 -9.55 -8.56 19.20
C ASN A 61 -8.86 -9.74 18.49
N THR A 62 -9.60 -10.78 18.12
CA THR A 62 -9.09 -11.88 17.30
C THR A 62 -8.63 -11.39 15.92
N LEU A 63 -9.34 -10.45 15.28
CA LEU A 63 -8.90 -9.85 14.02
C LEU A 63 -7.58 -9.10 14.17
N LEU A 64 -7.38 -8.34 15.25
CA LEU A 64 -6.11 -7.65 15.52
C LEU A 64 -4.96 -8.64 15.71
N ILE A 65 -5.18 -9.71 16.47
CA ILE A 65 -4.17 -10.77 16.66
C ILE A 65 -3.91 -11.47 15.32
N ALA A 66 -4.94 -11.81 14.56
CA ALA A 66 -4.80 -12.43 13.24
C ALA A 66 -4.01 -11.54 12.28
N GLN A 67 -4.21 -10.23 12.34
CA GLN A 67 -3.48 -9.27 11.53
C GLN A 67 -1.99 -9.20 11.90
N LEU A 68 -1.65 -9.25 13.19
CA LEU A 68 -0.26 -9.35 13.65
C LEU A 68 0.39 -10.68 13.25
N ILE A 69 -0.31 -11.80 13.43
CA ILE A 69 0.19 -13.11 13.00
C ILE A 69 0.46 -13.11 11.49
N CYS A 70 -0.48 -12.57 10.70
CA CYS A 70 -0.34 -12.47 9.26
C CYS A 70 0.91 -11.68 8.85
N VAL A 71 1.17 -10.52 9.47
CA VAL A 71 2.34 -9.70 9.12
C VAL A 71 3.66 -10.37 9.54
N LEU A 72 3.69 -11.01 10.71
CA LEU A 72 4.87 -11.74 11.17
C LEU A 72 5.17 -12.91 10.23
N THR A 73 4.17 -13.72 9.91
CA THR A 73 4.30 -14.82 8.95
C THR A 73 4.74 -14.32 7.58
N PHE A 74 4.23 -13.18 7.11
CA PHE A 74 4.64 -12.57 5.84
C PHE A 74 6.13 -12.21 5.83
N VAL A 75 6.64 -11.59 6.90
CA VAL A 75 8.07 -11.24 7.02
C VAL A 75 8.97 -12.47 6.96
N PHE A 76 8.59 -13.57 7.61
CA PHE A 76 9.35 -14.83 7.57
C PHE A 76 9.30 -15.53 6.21
N ILE A 77 8.13 -15.54 5.57
CA ILE A 77 7.89 -16.28 4.32
C ILE A 77 8.38 -15.51 3.08
N GLN A 78 8.37 -14.17 3.11
CA GLN A 78 8.71 -13.32 1.97
C GLN A 78 10.13 -13.59 1.43
N GLN A 79 11.08 -13.99 2.28
CA GLN A 79 12.45 -14.31 1.87
C GLN A 79 12.57 -15.61 1.06
N ARG A 80 11.54 -16.47 1.09
CA ARG A 80 11.56 -17.82 0.49
C ARG A 80 10.50 -18.01 -0.60
N CYS A 81 9.63 -17.02 -0.83
CA CYS A 81 8.50 -17.15 -1.75
C CYS A 81 8.71 -16.47 -3.12
N SER A 82 8.01 -17.00 -4.12
CA SER A 82 7.91 -16.39 -5.45
C SER A 82 7.13 -15.08 -5.39
N VAL A 83 7.45 -14.15 -6.30
CA VAL A 83 6.83 -12.82 -6.42
C VAL A 83 5.29 -12.90 -6.44
N LYS A 84 4.72 -13.91 -7.13
CA LYS A 84 3.27 -14.11 -7.23
C LYS A 84 2.63 -14.40 -5.87
N THR A 85 3.24 -15.26 -5.07
CA THR A 85 2.74 -15.62 -3.73
C THR A 85 2.79 -14.42 -2.80
N SER A 86 3.87 -13.64 -2.85
CA SER A 86 4.02 -12.43 -2.03
C SER A 86 2.97 -11.38 -2.36
N ILE A 87 2.60 -11.22 -3.63
CA ILE A 87 1.51 -10.31 -4.05
C ILE A 87 0.16 -10.82 -3.50
N LEU A 88 -0.11 -12.11 -3.58
CA LEU A 88 -1.39 -12.67 -3.10
C LEU A 88 -1.53 -12.54 -1.58
N LEU A 89 -0.46 -12.81 -0.84
CA LEU A 89 -0.39 -12.58 0.61
C LEU A 89 -0.56 -11.10 0.97
N TYR A 90 0.08 -10.20 0.20
CA TYR A 90 -0.08 -8.76 0.37
C TYR A 90 -1.54 -8.32 0.17
N LEU A 91 -2.20 -8.82 -0.90
CA LEU A 91 -3.61 -8.50 -1.15
C LEU A 91 -4.53 -9.06 -0.06
N ALA A 92 -4.28 -10.27 0.42
CA ALA A 92 -5.02 -10.85 1.54
C ALA A 92 -4.84 -10.04 2.83
N TYR A 93 -3.61 -9.63 3.14
CA TYR A 93 -3.29 -8.75 4.27
C TYR A 93 -3.96 -7.38 4.13
N SER A 94 -3.94 -6.80 2.93
CA SER A 94 -4.60 -5.52 2.65
C SER A 94 -6.12 -5.63 2.84
N ALA A 95 -6.74 -6.70 2.34
CA ALA A 95 -8.16 -6.95 2.56
C ALA A 95 -8.48 -7.09 4.05
N LEU A 96 -7.71 -7.87 4.80
CA LEU A 96 -7.85 -8.01 6.26
C LEU A 96 -7.70 -6.67 6.97
N THR A 97 -6.75 -5.83 6.55
CA THR A 97 -6.58 -4.46 7.06
C THR A 97 -7.81 -3.61 6.81
N GLY A 98 -8.43 -3.73 5.63
CA GLY A 98 -9.70 -3.09 5.30
C GLY A 98 -10.84 -3.51 6.24
N VAL A 99 -10.90 -4.81 6.61
CA VAL A 99 -11.85 -5.30 7.62
C VAL A 99 -11.66 -4.59 8.95
N THR A 100 -10.42 -4.51 9.43
CA THR A 100 -10.09 -3.83 10.69
C THR A 100 -10.42 -2.33 10.64
N PHE A 101 -10.14 -1.66 9.51
CA PHE A 101 -10.44 -0.24 9.33
C PHE A 101 -11.93 0.08 9.19
N ALA A 102 -12.78 -0.91 8.90
CA ALA A 102 -14.23 -0.72 8.95
C ALA A 102 -14.72 -0.25 10.33
N ALA A 103 -13.98 -0.52 11.42
CA ALA A 103 -14.25 -0.02 12.76
C ALA A 103 -14.35 1.51 12.85
N ILE A 104 -13.61 2.23 11.99
CA ILE A 104 -13.56 3.69 11.98
C ILE A 104 -14.92 4.29 11.60
N PHE A 105 -15.73 3.58 10.80
CA PHE A 105 -17.09 3.99 10.42
C PHE A 105 -18.09 3.98 11.58
N LEU A 106 -17.76 3.37 12.72
CA LEU A 106 -18.61 3.45 13.92
C LEU A 106 -18.49 4.80 14.65
N ILE A 107 -17.38 5.51 14.45
CA ILE A 107 -17.07 6.74 15.19
C ILE A 107 -17.22 7.96 14.27
N TYR A 108 -16.82 7.83 13.00
CA TYR A 108 -16.80 8.93 12.04
C TYR A 108 -17.87 8.78 10.95
N THR A 109 -18.33 9.92 10.41
CA THR A 109 -19.30 9.93 9.31
C THR A 109 -18.67 9.46 7.99
N GLN A 110 -19.49 8.84 7.15
CA GLN A 110 -19.06 8.38 5.81
C GLN A 110 -18.46 9.51 4.98
N GLN A 111 -19.01 10.72 5.06
CA GLN A 111 -18.50 11.87 4.33
C GLN A 111 -17.07 12.25 4.76
N SER A 112 -16.78 12.24 6.07
CA SER A 112 -15.43 12.54 6.57
C SER A 112 -14.43 11.47 6.11
N ILE A 113 -14.79 10.19 6.24
CA ILE A 113 -13.94 9.07 5.85
C ILE A 113 -13.69 9.07 4.33
N ALA A 114 -14.74 9.29 3.52
CA ALA A 114 -14.60 9.34 2.06
C ALA A 114 -13.69 10.49 1.63
N SER A 115 -13.84 11.67 2.23
CA SER A 115 -12.98 12.82 1.90
C SER A 115 -11.51 12.56 2.26
N ALA A 116 -11.23 12.02 3.45
CA ALA A 116 -9.87 11.69 3.88
C ALA A 116 -9.25 10.58 3.01
N PHE A 117 -10.02 9.54 2.68
CA PHE A 117 -9.58 8.45 1.83
C PHE A 117 -9.30 8.93 0.41
N LEU A 118 -10.20 9.68 -0.22
CA LEU A 118 -10.02 10.19 -1.57
C LEU A 118 -8.86 11.19 -1.67
N ALA A 119 -8.70 12.08 -0.69
CA ALA A 119 -7.58 13.01 -0.65
C ALA A 119 -6.24 12.26 -0.54
N THR A 120 -6.16 11.27 0.36
CA THR A 120 -4.93 10.50 0.59
C THR A 120 -4.61 9.57 -0.57
N SER A 121 -5.58 8.74 -0.99
CA SER A 121 -5.41 7.80 -2.10
C SER A 121 -5.21 8.52 -3.43
N GLY A 122 -5.92 9.63 -3.67
CA GLY A 122 -5.73 10.48 -4.85
C GLY A 122 -4.35 11.12 -4.90
N SER A 123 -3.85 11.62 -3.76
CA SER A 123 -2.48 12.15 -3.68
C SER A 123 -1.44 11.06 -3.95
N PHE A 124 -1.61 9.88 -3.34
CA PHE A 124 -0.69 8.76 -3.49
C PHE A 124 -0.70 8.21 -4.92
N LEU A 125 -1.89 8.08 -5.53
CA LEU A 125 -2.08 7.67 -6.92
C LEU A 125 -1.51 8.72 -7.89
N GLY A 126 -1.75 10.00 -7.63
CA GLY A 126 -1.21 11.11 -8.41
C GLY A 126 0.31 11.11 -8.41
N LEU A 127 0.95 10.95 -7.25
CA LEU A 127 2.40 10.80 -7.13
C LEU A 127 2.90 9.51 -7.78
N SER A 128 2.19 8.39 -7.65
CA SER A 128 2.57 7.12 -8.27
C SER A 128 2.52 7.22 -9.80
N LEU A 129 1.50 7.87 -10.36
CA LEU A 129 1.37 8.09 -11.81
C LEU A 129 2.39 9.12 -12.30
N TYR A 130 2.65 10.15 -11.50
CA TYR A 130 3.72 11.11 -11.76
C TYR A 130 5.09 10.44 -11.78
N GLY A 131 5.38 9.53 -10.84
CA GLY A 131 6.61 8.74 -10.83
C GLY A 131 6.74 7.78 -12.02
N TYR A 132 5.62 7.26 -12.53
CA TYR A 132 5.62 6.42 -13.73
C TYR A 132 5.87 7.21 -15.03
N THR A 133 5.33 8.43 -15.11
CA THR A 133 5.42 9.28 -16.30
C THR A 133 6.67 10.16 -16.31
N THR A 134 7.21 10.53 -15.15
CA THR A 134 8.34 11.44 -15.00
C THR A 134 9.61 10.69 -14.60
N GLN A 135 10.52 10.52 -15.56
CA GLN A 135 11.90 10.05 -15.35
C GLN A 135 12.82 11.17 -14.84
N ARG A 136 12.30 12.17 -14.10
CA ARG A 136 13.16 13.25 -13.57
C ARG A 136 13.89 12.77 -12.32
N ASP A 137 15.20 12.98 -12.33
CA ASP A 137 16.05 12.80 -11.17
C ASP A 137 15.69 13.86 -10.11
N LEU A 138 15.09 13.41 -9.01
CA LEU A 138 14.68 14.25 -7.87
C LEU A 138 15.81 14.41 -6.84
N GLY A 139 17.01 13.88 -7.12
CA GLY A 139 18.20 14.05 -6.29
C GLY A 139 18.43 15.47 -5.76
N PRO A 140 18.26 16.54 -6.58
CA PRO A 140 18.43 17.92 -6.12
C PRO A 140 17.42 18.36 -5.04
N ILE A 141 16.17 17.88 -5.09
CA ILE A 141 15.15 18.17 -4.08
C ILE A 141 15.43 17.40 -2.79
N GLY A 142 15.93 16.17 -2.90
CA GLY A 142 16.36 15.38 -1.75
C GLY A 142 17.56 16.00 -1.00
N THR A 143 18.52 16.58 -1.72
CA THR A 143 19.64 17.34 -1.12
C THR A 143 19.22 18.68 -0.55
N PHE A 144 18.13 19.29 -1.04
CA PHE A 144 17.61 20.56 -0.52
C PHE A 144 16.80 20.40 0.78
N CYS A 145 16.13 19.26 0.96
CA CYS A 145 15.30 18.98 2.14
C CYS A 145 16.06 18.32 3.30
N PHE A 146 17.39 18.19 3.21
CA PHE A 146 18.27 17.64 4.25
C PHE A 146 19.23 18.72 4.74
#